data_AF-A0A7V8XN67-F1
#
_entry.id   AF-A0A7V8XN67-F1
#
_cell.length_a   1.000
_cell.length_b   1.000
_cell.length_c   1.000
_cell.angle_alpha   90.00
_cell.angle_beta   90.00
_cell.angle_gamma   90.00
#
_symmetry.space_group_name_H-M   'P 1'
#
loop_
_entity.id
_entity.type
_entity.pdbx_description
1 polymer ?
#
loop_
_entity_poly.entity_id
_entity_poly.type
_entity_poly.pdbx_seq_one_letter_code
_entity_poly.pdbx_strand_id
1 'polypeptide(L)'
;MIRLLRLQDDGEDDAREEAQARIHAARAALLRLDELAEEEWVRADTAERVRNGYGFRRDRFSAWLDGGDDGSIEARSRDFQRLRRELLNAERAAVQGLRRSGEISDEVARRVERDLDLEDARLEI
;
A
#
# COMPACT_ATOMS: atom_id res chain seq x y z
N MET A 1 30.97 -26.32 9.49
CA MET A 1 30.26 -25.05 9.77
C MET A 1 30.13 -24.26 8.49
N ILE A 2 29.01 -24.35 7.76
CA ILE A 2 28.48 -23.32 6.83
C ILE A 2 26.98 -23.63 6.64
N ARG A 3 26.09 -22.94 7.35
CA ARG A 3 24.64 -22.94 7.09
C ARG A 3 23.99 -21.75 7.80
N LEU A 4 24.43 -20.55 7.45
CA LEU A 4 23.77 -19.31 7.89
C LEU A 4 23.63 -18.30 6.72
N LEU A 5 24.48 -18.36 5.71
CA LEU A 5 24.40 -17.51 4.52
C LEU A 5 23.23 -17.79 3.56
N ARG A 6 22.59 -18.97 3.62
CA ARG A 6 21.54 -19.33 2.66
C ARG A 6 20.14 -18.82 3.02
N LEU A 7 19.89 -18.51 4.29
CA LEU A 7 18.57 -18.08 4.77
C LEU A 7 18.30 -16.58 4.54
N GLN A 8 19.36 -15.76 4.41
CA GLN A 8 19.23 -14.35 4.01
C GLN A 8 19.02 -14.24 2.49
N ASP A 9 19.76 -15.04 1.73
CA ASP A 9 19.67 -15.11 0.25
C ASP A 9 18.27 -15.55 -0.20
N ASP A 10 17.72 -16.61 0.41
CA ASP A 10 16.36 -17.10 0.09
C ASP A 10 15.27 -16.04 0.39
N GLY A 11 15.41 -15.26 1.48
CA GLY A 11 14.42 -14.24 1.86
C GLY A 11 14.49 -12.94 1.03
N GLU A 12 15.68 -12.56 0.59
CA GLU A 12 15.86 -11.43 -0.34
C GLU A 12 15.38 -11.77 -1.75
N ASP A 13 15.59 -13.01 -2.20
CA ASP A 13 15.07 -13.49 -3.48
C ASP A 13 13.54 -13.61 -3.45
N ASP A 14 12.94 -14.12 -2.37
CA ASP A 14 11.48 -14.15 -2.18
C ASP A 14 10.88 -12.72 -2.20
N ALA A 15 11.51 -11.76 -1.53
CA ALA A 15 11.07 -10.37 -1.52
C ALA A 15 11.19 -9.70 -2.91
N ARG A 16 12.23 -10.04 -3.68
CA ARG A 16 12.38 -9.59 -5.07
C ARG A 16 11.32 -10.16 -5.98
N GLU A 17 11.05 -11.45 -5.87
CA GLU A 17 9.99 -12.12 -6.62
C GLU A 17 8.61 -11.51 -6.27
N GLU A 18 8.36 -11.24 -4.99
CA GLU A 18 7.12 -10.59 -4.55
C GLU A 18 7.00 -9.16 -5.12
N ALA A 19 8.05 -8.35 -5.07
CA ALA A 19 8.04 -7.01 -5.65
C ALA A 19 7.77 -7.05 -7.17
N GLN A 20 8.40 -7.98 -7.89
CA GLN A 20 8.16 -8.22 -9.32
C GLN A 20 6.69 -8.58 -9.58
N ALA A 21 6.11 -9.48 -8.77
CA ALA A 21 4.72 -9.89 -8.87
C ALA A 21 3.76 -8.71 -8.61
N ARG A 22 4.05 -7.88 -7.60
CA ARG A 22 3.25 -6.69 -7.28
C ARG A 22 3.32 -5.63 -8.39
N ILE A 23 4.48 -5.43 -9.02
CA ILE A 23 4.61 -4.55 -10.21
C ILE A 23 3.75 -5.10 -11.35
N HIS A 24 3.84 -6.40 -11.62
CA HIS A 24 3.06 -7.03 -12.68
C HIS A 24 1.55 -6.88 -12.45
N ALA A 25 1.09 -7.14 -11.22
CA ALA A 25 -0.31 -6.96 -10.83
C ALA A 25 -0.77 -5.50 -10.99
N ALA A 26 0.05 -4.52 -10.58
CA ALA A 26 -0.26 -3.11 -10.76
C ALA A 26 -0.34 -2.71 -12.23
N ARG A 27 0.56 -3.22 -13.08
CA ARG A 27 0.51 -3.00 -14.54
C ARG A 27 -0.74 -3.61 -15.17
N ALA A 28 -1.12 -4.82 -14.78
CA ALA A 28 -2.34 -5.47 -15.26
C ALA A 28 -3.60 -4.67 -14.89
N ALA A 29 -3.67 -4.15 -13.65
CA ALA A 29 -4.76 -3.30 -13.21
C ALA A 29 -4.83 -1.97 -13.98
N LEU A 30 -3.69 -1.33 -14.26
CA LEU A 30 -3.62 -0.11 -15.07
C LEU A 30 -4.09 -0.35 -16.51
N LEU A 31 -3.67 -1.46 -17.13
CA LEU A 31 -4.13 -1.83 -18.47
C LEU A 31 -5.65 -2.01 -18.51
N ARG A 32 -6.21 -2.73 -17.52
CA ARG A 32 -7.66 -2.92 -17.42
C ARG A 32 -8.40 -1.60 -17.19
N LEU A 33 -7.80 -0.69 -16.43
CA LEU A 33 -8.37 0.64 -16.20
C LEU A 33 -8.39 1.47 -17.48
N ASP A 34 -7.37 1.38 -18.33
CA ASP A 34 -7.33 2.07 -19.62
C ASP A 34 -8.44 1.58 -20.55
N GLU A 35 -8.71 0.27 -20.59
CA GLU A 35 -9.86 -0.29 -21.32
C GLU A 35 -11.21 0.18 -20.75
N LEU A 36 -11.33 0.25 -19.42
CA LEU A 36 -12.56 0.67 -18.75
C LEU A 36 -12.80 2.18 -18.84
N ALA A 37 -11.77 2.99 -19.11
CA ALA A 37 -11.89 4.43 -19.18
C ALA A 37 -12.81 4.91 -20.32
N GLU A 38 -13.08 4.04 -21.31
CA GLU A 38 -14.00 4.32 -22.42
C GLU A 38 -15.48 4.01 -22.07
N GLU A 39 -15.74 3.34 -20.95
CA GLU A 39 -17.09 2.96 -20.54
C GLU A 39 -17.85 4.14 -19.92
N GLU A 40 -19.14 4.28 -20.25
CA GLU A 40 -19.98 5.42 -19.81
C GLU A 40 -20.12 5.53 -18.29
N TRP A 41 -20.01 4.41 -17.57
CA TRP A 41 -20.11 4.37 -16.11
C TRP A 41 -18.81 4.78 -15.40
N VAL A 42 -17.68 4.90 -16.13
CA VAL A 42 -16.38 5.26 -15.56
C VAL A 42 -16.17 6.76 -15.69
N ARG A 43 -16.22 7.45 -14.55
CA ARG A 43 -15.93 8.89 -14.53
C ARG A 43 -14.43 9.15 -14.63
N ALA A 44 -14.05 10.12 -15.44
CA ALA A 44 -12.65 10.46 -15.70
C ALA A 44 -11.85 10.82 -14.42
N ASP A 45 -12.47 11.54 -13.48
CA ASP A 45 -11.85 11.91 -12.19
C ASP A 45 -11.60 10.66 -11.31
N THR A 46 -12.52 9.72 -11.32
CA THR A 46 -12.40 8.45 -10.60
C THR A 46 -11.31 7.58 -11.23
N ALA A 47 -11.28 7.48 -12.56
CA ALA A 47 -10.25 6.75 -13.28
C ALA A 47 -8.86 7.34 -13.02
N GLU A 48 -8.72 8.67 -13.03
CA GLU A 48 -7.44 9.33 -12.73
C GLU A 48 -6.96 9.04 -11.30
N ARG A 49 -7.86 9.11 -10.31
CA ARG A 49 -7.53 8.76 -8.92
C ARG A 49 -7.03 7.31 -8.79
N VAL A 50 -7.74 6.37 -9.42
CA VAL A 50 -7.35 4.95 -9.39
C VAL A 50 -6.03 4.73 -10.13
N ARG A 51 -5.82 5.39 -11.28
CA ARG A 51 -4.58 5.35 -12.05
C ARG A 51 -3.39 5.83 -11.22
N ASN A 52 -3.54 6.96 -10.52
CA ASN A 52 -2.50 7.48 -9.62
C ASN A 52 -2.18 6.51 -8.48
N GLY A 53 -3.19 5.84 -7.91
CA GLY A 53 -3.00 4.84 -6.86
C GLY A 53 -2.19 3.63 -7.31
N TYR A 54 -2.51 3.05 -8.48
CA TYR A 54 -1.74 1.92 -9.02
C TYR A 54 -0.37 2.35 -9.57
N GLY A 55 -0.26 3.52 -10.18
CA GLY A 55 1.00 4.10 -10.64
C GLY A 55 1.99 4.28 -9.49
N PHE A 56 1.53 4.88 -8.38
CA PHE A 56 2.34 5.05 -7.18
C PHE A 56 2.85 3.71 -6.61
N ARG A 57 2.00 2.66 -6.58
CA ARG A 57 2.42 1.32 -6.13
C ARG A 57 3.47 0.73 -7.06
N ARG A 58 3.26 0.79 -8.38
CA ARG A 58 4.21 0.30 -9.39
C ARG A 58 5.55 1.00 -9.25
N ASP A 59 5.55 2.33 -9.18
CA ASP A 59 6.77 3.14 -9.16
C ASP A 59 7.55 2.92 -7.87
N ARG A 60 6.87 2.70 -6.74
CA ARG A 60 7.52 2.27 -5.49
C ARG A 60 8.26 0.95 -5.65
N PHE A 61 7.57 -0.10 -6.11
CA PHE A 61 8.19 -1.42 -6.20
C PHE A 61 9.27 -1.46 -7.27
N SER A 62 9.11 -0.72 -8.38
CA SER A 62 10.16 -0.57 -9.40
C SER A 62 11.38 0.13 -8.82
N ALA A 63 11.18 1.24 -8.10
CA ALA A 63 12.28 1.93 -7.44
C ALA A 63 13.01 1.00 -6.46
N TRP A 64 12.28 0.17 -5.70
CA TRP A 64 12.84 -0.84 -4.80
C TRP A 64 13.69 -1.90 -5.53
N LEU A 65 13.27 -2.37 -6.71
CA LEU A 65 14.06 -3.31 -7.53
C LEU A 65 15.27 -2.66 -8.22
N ASP A 66 15.12 -1.41 -8.70
CA ASP A 66 16.15 -0.69 -9.44
C ASP A 66 17.25 -0.14 -8.52
N GLY A 67 16.90 0.20 -7.27
CA GLY A 67 17.84 0.58 -6.23
C GLY A 67 18.39 -0.64 -5.53
N GLY A 68 19.38 -1.30 -6.15
CA GLY A 68 20.16 -2.36 -5.49
C GLY A 68 20.67 -1.93 -4.10
N ASP A 69 20.78 -2.90 -3.20
CA ASP A 69 21.26 -2.87 -1.81
C ASP A 69 22.18 -1.68 -1.44
N ASP A 70 21.60 -0.49 -1.25
CA ASP A 70 22.33 0.72 -0.78
C ASP A 70 21.65 1.33 0.46
N GLY A 71 20.72 0.61 1.11
CA GLY A 71 20.01 1.05 2.31
C GLY A 71 19.08 2.28 2.13
N SER A 72 19.22 3.04 1.04
CA SER A 72 18.40 4.22 0.72
C SER A 72 16.94 3.87 0.43
N ILE A 73 16.71 2.63 0.02
CA ILE A 73 15.41 2.09 -0.36
C ILE A 73 14.65 1.60 0.87
N GLU A 74 15.33 0.89 1.77
CA GLU A 74 14.79 0.57 3.09
C GLU A 74 14.48 1.84 3.89
N ALA A 75 15.33 2.87 3.81
CA ALA A 75 15.09 4.15 4.47
C ALA A 75 13.83 4.83 3.92
N ARG A 76 13.65 4.90 2.60
CA ARG A 76 12.43 5.45 1.96
C ARG A 76 11.17 4.64 2.29
N SER A 77 11.26 3.31 2.34
CA SER A 77 10.15 2.44 2.75
C SER A 77 9.77 2.67 4.21
N ARG A 78 10.75 2.79 5.11
CA ARG A 78 10.54 3.12 6.53
C ARG A 78 9.92 4.52 6.72
N ASP A 79 10.40 5.51 5.98
CA ASP A 79 9.85 6.87 6.03
C ASP A 79 8.40 6.92 5.54
N PHE A 80 8.07 6.15 4.49
CA PHE A 80 6.70 6.02 4.04
C PHE A 80 5.81 5.30 5.05
N GLN A 81 6.26 4.17 5.59
CA GLN A 81 5.52 3.43 6.64
C GLN A 81 5.24 4.35 7.82
N ARG A 82 6.24 5.12 8.26
CA ARG A 82 6.10 6.12 9.32
C ARG A 82 5.07 7.18 8.95
N LEU A 83 5.16 7.80 7.77
CA LEU A 83 4.18 8.79 7.31
C LEU A 83 2.76 8.22 7.30
N ARG A 84 2.56 7.03 6.74
CA ARG A 84 1.23 6.43 6.65
C ARG A 84 0.67 6.07 8.02
N ARG A 85 1.49 5.58 8.96
CA ARG A 85 1.09 5.32 10.35
C ARG A 85 0.61 6.60 11.04
N GLU A 86 1.33 7.71 10.87
CA GLU A 86 0.90 9.01 11.43
C GLU A 86 -0.46 9.43 10.87
N LEU A 87 -0.69 9.26 9.56
CA LEU A 87 -1.99 9.55 8.95
C LEU A 87 -3.10 8.63 9.47
N LEU A 88 -2.86 7.32 9.55
CA LEU A 88 -3.83 6.35 10.08
C LEU A 88 -4.19 6.67 11.54
N ASN A 89 -3.22 7.11 12.35
CA ASN A 89 -3.48 7.54 13.73
C ASN A 89 -4.38 8.78 13.78
N ALA A 90 -4.18 9.76 12.90
CA ALA A 90 -5.04 10.92 12.79
C ALA A 90 -6.46 10.53 12.33
N GLU A 91 -6.58 9.63 11.36
CA GLU A 91 -7.87 9.08 10.89
C GLU A 91 -8.63 8.37 12.03
N ARG A 92 -7.95 7.48 12.79
CA ARG A 92 -8.53 6.81 13.97
C ARG A 92 -9.02 7.83 15.02
N ALA A 93 -8.22 8.85 15.31
CA ALA A 93 -8.60 9.89 16.28
C ALA A 93 -9.86 10.65 15.86
N ALA A 94 -10.01 10.94 14.55
CA ALA A 94 -11.19 11.59 14.00
C ALA A 94 -12.45 10.70 14.12
N VAL A 95 -12.34 9.41 13.76
CA VAL A 95 -13.45 8.44 13.89
C VAL A 95 -13.91 8.31 15.35
N GLN A 96 -12.96 8.23 16.28
CA GLN A 96 -13.30 8.22 17.71
C GLN A 96 -13.96 9.53 18.17
N GLY A 97 -13.56 10.67 17.61
CA GLY A 97 -14.22 11.96 17.85
C GLY A 97 -15.69 11.93 17.45
N LEU A 98 -15.96 11.49 16.22
CA LEU A 98 -17.33 11.34 15.70
C LEU A 98 -18.15 10.39 16.59
N ARG A 99 -17.57 9.26 17.00
CA ARG A 99 -18.24 8.32 17.92
C ARG A 99 -18.56 8.97 19.27
N ARG A 100 -17.60 9.69 19.88
CA ARG A 100 -17.81 10.37 21.17
C ARG A 100 -18.88 11.46 21.10
N SER A 101 -18.99 12.15 19.97
CA SER A 101 -20.00 13.18 19.73
C SER A 101 -21.39 12.62 19.39
N GLY A 102 -21.50 11.31 19.15
CA GLY A 102 -22.75 10.64 18.76
C GLY A 102 -23.13 10.83 17.29
N GLU A 103 -22.26 11.42 16.46
CA GLU A 103 -22.49 11.58 15.01
C GLU A 103 -22.50 10.25 14.26
N ILE A 104 -21.79 9.23 14.79
CA ILE A 104 -21.79 7.86 14.26
C ILE A 104 -22.06 6.83 15.35
N SER A 105 -22.66 5.71 14.97
CA SER A 105 -22.90 4.59 15.89
C SER A 105 -21.62 3.79 16.18
N ASP A 106 -21.60 3.08 17.31
CA ASP A 106 -20.52 2.17 17.69
C ASP A 106 -20.25 1.08 16.64
N GLU A 107 -21.28 0.62 15.93
CA GLU A 107 -21.12 -0.35 14.85
C GLU A 107 -20.40 0.24 13.63
N VAL A 108 -20.78 1.47 13.23
CA VAL A 108 -20.14 2.18 12.13
C VAL A 108 -18.68 2.50 12.46
N ALA A 109 -18.43 3.02 13.67
CA ALA A 109 -17.07 3.30 14.14
C ALA A 109 -16.18 2.05 14.11
N ARG A 110 -16.66 0.92 14.65
CA ARG A 110 -15.92 -0.35 14.66
C ARG A 110 -15.63 -0.90 13.27
N ARG A 111 -16.48 -0.66 12.29
CA ARG A 111 -16.22 -1.09 10.91
C ARG A 111 -15.10 -0.26 10.29
N VAL A 112 -15.17 1.06 10.43
CA VAL A 112 -14.15 1.98 9.89
C VAL A 112 -12.80 1.77 10.57
N GLU A 113 -12.76 1.63 11.90
CA GLU A 113 -11.52 1.34 12.63
C GLU A 113 -10.88 0.02 12.16
N ARG A 114 -11.68 -1.01 11.89
CA ARG A 114 -11.17 -2.30 11.41
C ARG A 114 -10.56 -2.21 10.02
N ASP A 115 -11.13 -1.39 9.13
CA ASP A 115 -10.56 -1.14 7.81
C ASP A 115 -9.21 -0.41 7.93
N LEU A 116 -9.12 0.59 8.80
CA LEU A 116 -7.87 1.30 9.10
C LEU A 116 -6.80 0.36 9.70
N ASP A 117 -7.20 -0.56 10.57
CA ASP A 117 -6.29 -1.56 11.16
C ASP A 117 -5.77 -2.57 10.12
N LEU A 118 -6.63 -2.99 9.19
CA LEU A 118 -6.22 -3.84 8.06
C LEU A 118 -5.25 -3.11 7.13
N GLU A 119 -5.42 -1.81 6.93
CA GLU A 119 -4.47 -0.99 6.19
C GLU A 119 -3.13 -0.87 6.92
N ASP A 120 -3.14 -0.69 8.24
CA ASP A 120 -1.92 -0.63 9.07
C ASP A 120 -1.14 -1.95 9.04
N ALA A 121 -1.85 -3.09 9.18
CA ALA A 121 -1.24 -4.42 9.10
C ALA A 121 -0.60 -4.71 7.73
N ARG A 122 -1.16 -4.19 6.65
CA ARG A 122 -0.58 -4.30 5.29
C ARG A 122 0.68 -3.47 5.10
N LEU A 123 0.99 -2.52 6.01
CA LEU A 123 2.23 -1.76 5.97
C LEU A 123 3.40 -2.49 6.63
N GLU A 124 3.14 -3.52 7.44
CA GLU A 124 4.16 -4.32 8.15
C GLU A 124 4.77 -5.44 7.30
N ILE A 125 4.25 -5.67 6.09
CA ILE A 125 4.68 -6.69 5.11
C ILE A 125 5.38 -5.99 3.94
#